data_AF-A0A843CTX1-F1
#
_entry.id   AF-A0A843CTX1-F1
#
_cell.length_a   1.000
_cell.length_b   1.000
_cell.length_c   1.000
_cell.angle_alpha   90.00
_cell.angle_beta   90.00
_cell.angle_gamma   90.00
#
_symmetry.space_group_name_H-M   'P 1'
#
loop_
_entity.id
_entity.type
_entity.pdbx_description
1 polymer ?
#
loop_
_entity_poly.entity_id
_entity_poly.type
_entity_poly.pdbx_seq_one_letter_code
_entity_poly.pdbx_strand_id
1 'polypeptide(L)' 'MSDNQVSFMCNCGEEVVVRVREDEDYSVVCVKCGQEYRFSGASVLRWGPRS' A
#
# COMPACT_ATOMS: atom_id res chain seq x y z
N MET A 1 18.75 -8.87 2.31
CA MET A 1 17.60 -7.96 2.28
C MET A 1 16.43 -8.77 1.79
N SER A 2 15.37 -8.90 2.59
CA SER A 2 14.18 -9.65 2.23
C SER A 2 13.22 -8.70 1.53
N ASP A 3 13.07 -8.81 0.22
CA ASP A 3 12.04 -8.07 -0.50
C ASP A 3 10.68 -8.69 -0.15
N ASN A 4 9.87 -7.97 0.62
CA ASN A 4 8.53 -8.39 0.99
C ASN A 4 7.54 -7.93 -0.08
N GLN A 5 6.50 -8.71 -0.34
CA GLN A 5 5.43 -8.34 -1.26
C GLN A 5 4.16 -8.06 -0.47
N VAL A 6 3.56 -6.93 -0.79
CA VAL A 6 2.33 -6.46 -0.18
C VAL A 6 1.27 -6.36 -1.27
N SER A 7 0.12 -6.98 -1.06
CA SER A 7 -1.07 -6.81 -1.89
C SER A 7 -2.23 -6.28 -1.05
N PHE A 8 -2.93 -5.28 -1.59
CA PHE A 8 -4.14 -4.74 -0.97
C PHE A 8 -5.15 -4.31 -2.02
N MET A 9 -6.43 -4.39 -1.66
CA MET A 9 -7.50 -3.92 -2.51
C MET A 9 -7.73 -2.43 -2.27
N CYS A 10 -7.58 -1.63 -3.32
CA CYS A 10 -8.00 -0.23 -3.34
C CYS A 10 -9.52 -0.13 -3.16
N ASN A 11 -9.99 1.00 -2.63
CA ASN A 11 -11.42 1.24 -2.43
C ASN A 11 -12.24 1.22 -3.74
N CYS A 12 -11.59 1.45 -4.89
CA CYS A 12 -12.23 1.34 -6.22
C CYS A 12 -12.30 -0.11 -6.75
N GLY A 13 -11.93 -1.10 -5.93
CA GLY A 13 -11.90 -2.53 -6.28
C GLY A 13 -10.69 -2.95 -7.11
N GLU A 14 -9.70 -2.08 -7.29
CA GLU A 14 -8.45 -2.43 -7.99
C GLU A 14 -7.47 -3.10 -7.01
N GLU A 15 -6.83 -4.19 -7.43
CA GLU A 15 -5.76 -4.79 -6.62
C GLU A 15 -4.46 -4.01 -6.84
N VAL A 16 -3.82 -3.60 -5.75
CA VAL A 16 -2.54 -2.91 -5.75
C VAL A 16 -1.50 -3.85 -5.14
N VAL A 17 -0.44 -4.13 -5.89
CA VAL A 17 0.64 -5.02 -5.49
C VAL A 17 1.97 -4.26 -5.55
N VAL A 18 2.66 -4.19 -4.41
CA VAL A 18 3.91 -3.44 -4.28
C VAL A 18 4.95 -4.27 -3.52
N ARG A 19 6.21 -4.15 -3.96
CA ARG A 19 7.37 -4.71 -3.26
C ARG A 19 7.89 -3.69 -2.28
N VAL A 20 8.14 -4.13 -1.05
CA VAL A 20 8.46 -3.28 0.08
C VAL A 20 9.64 -3.85 0.85
N ARG A 21 10.40 -2.97 1.49
CA ARG A 21 11.45 -3.29 2.44
C ARG A 21 11.05 -2.78 3.81
N GLU A 22 11.48 -3.48 4.85
CA GLU A 22 11.04 -3.24 6.23
C GLU A 22 11.42 -1.85 6.76
N ASP A 23 12.51 -1.25 6.25
CA ASP A 23 13.06 0.02 6.71
C ASP A 23 12.82 1.18 5.73
N GLU A 24 11.92 1.02 4.76
CA GLU A 24 11.62 2.04 3.74
C GLU A 24 10.15 2.52 3.81
N ASP A 25 9.96 3.79 3.43
CA ASP A 25 8.64 4.39 3.24
C ASP A 25 8.21 4.32 1.78
N TYR A 26 6.93 3.98 1.56
CA TYR A 26 6.36 3.85 0.23
C TYR A 26 5.12 4.73 0.08
N SER A 27 5.01 5.34 -1.10
CA SER A 27 3.79 6.02 -1.56
C SER A 27 3.37 5.42 -2.89
N VAL A 28 2.11 4.98 -2.96
CA VAL A 28 1.55 4.28 -4.11
C VAL A 28 0.26 4.96 -4.52
N VAL A 29 0.15 5.30 -5.80
CA VAL A 29 -1.06 5.87 -6.38
C VAL A 29 -1.78 4.78 -7.16
N CYS A 30 -3.05 4.54 -6.83
CA CYS A 30 -3.89 3.62 -7.59
C CYS A 30 -4.08 4.16 -9.02
N VAL A 31 -3.66 3.39 -10.02
CA VAL A 31 -3.73 3.78 -11.43
C VAL A 31 -5.15 4.01 -11.94
N LYS A 32 -6.15 3.39 -11.30
CA LYS A 32 -7.55 3.44 -11.72
C LYS A 32 -8.30 4.65 -11.18
N CYS A 33 -8.09 5.02 -9.92
CA CYS A 33 -8.85 6.09 -9.26
C CYS A 33 -7.99 7.25 -8.75
N GLY A 34 -6.67 7.16 -8.86
CA GLY A 34 -5.74 8.19 -8.38
C GLY A 34 -5.60 8.27 -6.85
N GLN A 35 -6.20 7.33 -6.11
CA GLN A 35 -6.10 7.30 -4.65
C GLN A 35 -4.65 7.03 -4.21
N GLU A 36 -4.10 7.87 -3.34
CA GLU A 36 -2.77 7.69 -2.77
C GLU A 36 -2.82 6.87 -1.48
N TYR A 37 -1.86 5.96 -1.33
CA TYR A 37 -1.65 5.10 -0.18
C TYR A 37 -0.22 5.26 0.32
N ARG A 38 -0.07 5.50 1.62
CA ARG A 38 1.24 5.59 2.29
C ARG A 38 1.34 4.52 3.36
N PHE A 39 2.47 3.82 3.38
CA PHE A 39 2.78 2.83 4.40
C PHE A 39 4.29 2.73 4.59
N SER A 40 4.69 2.30 5.78
CA SER A 40 6.09 2.14 6.18
C SER A 40 6.32 0.66 6.47
N GLY A 41 7.40 0.10 5.92
CA GLY A 41 7.77 -1.29 6.14
C GLY A 41 6.82 -2.32 5.49
N ALA A 42 6.80 -3.53 6.05
CA ALA A 42 6.08 -4.68 5.50
C ALA A 42 4.57 -4.71 5.79
N SER A 43 4.04 -3.75 6.57
CA SER A 43 2.66 -3.74 7.04
C SER A 43 1.86 -2.59 6.44
N VAL A 44 0.86 -2.92 5.62
CA VAL A 44 -0.16 -1.95 5.19
C VAL A 44 -1.03 -1.59 6.37
N LEU A 45 -0.73 -0.46 7.02
CA LEU A 45 -1.71 0.20 7.86
C LEU A 45 -2.77 0.77 6.92
N ARG A 46 -3.94 0.14 6.85
CA ARG A 46 -5.12 0.75 6.20
C ARG A 46 -5.40 2.08 6.89
N TRP A 47 -4.97 3.19 6.31
CA TRP A 47 -5.36 4.53 6.74
C TRP A 47 -6.77 4.82 6.20
N GLY A 48 -7.78 4.33 6.91
CA GLY A 48 -9.18 4.72 6.74
C GLY A 48 -9.70 5.32 8.04
N PRO A 49 -10.69 6.23 8.01
CA PRO A 49 -11.21 6.84 9.22
C PRO A 49 -11.74 5.74 10.14
N ARG A 50 -11.23 5.70 11.38
CA ARG A 50 -11.88 4.97 12.46
C ARG A 50 -13.27 5.60 12.66
N SER A 51 -14.31 4.86 12.30
CA SER A 51 -15.66 5.05 12.83
C SER A 51 -15.66 4.82 14.34
#